data_AF-A0A420W9Y1-F1
#
_entry.id   AF-A0A420W9Y1-F1
#
_cell.length_a   1.000
_cell.length_b   1.000
_cell.length_c   1.000
_cell.angle_alpha   90.00
_cell.angle_beta   90.00
_cell.angle_gamma   90.00
#
_symmetry.space_group_name_H-M   'P 1'
#
loop_
_entity.id
_entity.type
_entity.pdbx_description
1 polymer ?
#
loop_
_entity_poly.entity_id
_entity_poly.type
_entity_poly.pdbx_seq_one_letter_code
_entity_poly.pdbx_strand_id
1 'polypeptide(L)'
;MEIIYQGFDGLDLSVSSNIPHDFADRLERAQEEARRTKEPALLDHRGVTLTVAETGARGGYAFRCETDGAIWFFKRPNPNDPWGVRVSLRSLTLALYGLGGARQMLFDTLESLGIPVAAHGVSIGRVDYAIDILAPGFVLEADHFVTHSRTRRKDHFDGMQGYG
;
A
#
# COMPACT_ATOMS: atom_id res chain seq x y z
N MET A 1 5.97 32.42 3.27
CA MET A 1 5.48 31.03 3.30
C MET A 1 5.09 30.68 1.88
N GLU A 2 5.74 29.70 1.29
CA GLU A 2 5.63 29.35 -0.12
C GLU A 2 5.36 27.85 -0.24
N ILE A 3 4.37 27.47 -1.04
CA ILE A 3 4.12 26.05 -1.33
C ILE A 3 5.20 25.57 -2.30
N ILE A 4 6.02 24.62 -1.87
CA ILE A 4 7.04 24.01 -2.72
C ILE A 4 6.43 22.88 -3.55
N TYR A 5 5.57 22.07 -2.93
CA TYR A 5 4.96 20.90 -3.55
C TYR A 5 3.59 20.62 -2.96
N GLN A 6 2.71 20.03 -3.76
CA GLN A 6 1.44 19.50 -3.28
C GLN A 6 1.02 18.30 -4.13
N GLY A 7 0.46 17.27 -3.50
CA GLY A 7 0.06 16.08 -4.22
C GLY A 7 -0.44 14.96 -3.32
N PHE A 8 -0.82 13.85 -3.95
CA PHE A 8 -1.19 12.63 -3.25
C PHE A 8 0.03 11.97 -2.63
N ASP A 9 -0.07 11.58 -1.36
CA ASP A 9 0.98 10.93 -0.58
C ASP A 9 0.63 9.47 -0.21
N GLY A 10 -0.65 9.10 -0.30
CA GLY A 10 -1.11 7.75 -0.05
C GLY A 10 -2.44 7.47 -0.73
N LEU A 11 -2.58 6.25 -1.26
CA LEU A 11 -3.85 5.80 -1.83
C LEU A 11 -4.09 4.32 -1.48
N ASP A 12 -5.13 4.08 -0.69
CA ASP A 12 -5.63 2.73 -0.42
C ASP A 12 -6.94 2.51 -1.17
N LEU A 13 -7.02 1.41 -1.91
CA LEU A 13 -8.21 1.02 -2.66
C LEU A 13 -8.47 -0.48 -2.58
N SER A 14 -9.72 -0.86 -2.76
CA SER A 14 -10.16 -2.25 -2.90
C SER A 14 -10.66 -2.49 -4.31
N VAL A 15 -10.38 -3.67 -4.85
CA VAL A 15 -10.87 -4.12 -6.16
C VAL A 15 -11.89 -5.24 -5.95
N SER A 16 -13.03 -5.09 -6.59
CA SER A 16 -14.13 -6.06 -6.63
C SER A 16 -13.80 -7.15 -7.65
N SER A 17 -12.82 -7.98 -7.31
CA SER A 17 -12.43 -9.15 -8.07
C SER A 17 -11.78 -10.19 -7.15
N ASN A 18 -11.88 -11.46 -7.54
CA ASN A 18 -11.16 -12.54 -6.91
C ASN A 18 -9.90 -12.85 -7.72
N ILE A 19 -8.82 -13.25 -7.05
CA ILE A 19 -7.63 -13.73 -7.73
C ILE A 19 -7.90 -15.08 -8.42
N PRO A 20 -7.20 -15.41 -9.52
CA PRO A 20 -7.27 -16.75 -10.10
C PRO A 20 -6.81 -17.84 -9.12
N HIS A 21 -7.40 -19.03 -9.20
CA HIS A 21 -7.01 -20.17 -8.33
C HIS A 21 -5.53 -20.55 -8.47
N ASP A 22 -4.98 -20.63 -9.69
CA ASP A 22 -3.54 -20.89 -9.90
C ASP A 22 -2.66 -19.82 -9.25
N PHE A 23 -3.08 -18.55 -9.26
CA PHE A 23 -2.34 -17.50 -8.58
C PHE A 23 -2.41 -17.65 -7.06
N ALA A 24 -3.58 -18.01 -6.51
CA ALA A 24 -3.73 -18.32 -5.09
C ALA A 24 -2.81 -19.47 -4.65
N ASP A 25 -2.79 -20.58 -5.41
CA ASP A 25 -1.95 -21.75 -5.10
C ASP A 25 -0.46 -21.40 -5.10
N ARG A 26 -0.02 -20.52 -6.01
CA ARG A 26 1.36 -20.02 -6.06
C ARG A 26 1.69 -19.12 -4.86
N LEU A 27 0.76 -18.25 -4.47
CA LEU A 27 0.91 -17.42 -3.28
C LEU A 27 0.99 -18.27 -2.00
N GLU A 28 0.23 -19.37 -1.91
CA GLU A 28 0.31 -20.29 -0.77
C GLU A 28 1.70 -20.90 -0.64
N ARG A 29 2.26 -21.44 -1.74
CA ARG A 29 3.61 -22.01 -1.74
C ARG A 29 4.68 -20.98 -1.38
N ALA A 30 4.60 -19.78 -1.96
CA ALA A 30 5.54 -18.71 -1.65
C ALA A 30 5.43 -18.27 -0.18
N GLN A 31 4.22 -18.18 0.36
CA GLN A 31 4.00 -17.83 1.76
C GLN A 31 4.46 -18.94 2.73
N GLU A 32 4.32 -20.21 2.35
CA GLU A 32 4.88 -21.34 3.11
C GLU A 32 6.41 -21.27 3.15
N GLU A 33 7.04 -20.98 2.02
CA GLU A 33 8.49 -20.77 1.94
C GLU A 33 8.94 -19.59 2.79
N ALA A 34 8.20 -18.47 2.74
CA ALA A 34 8.47 -17.31 3.58
C ALA A 34 8.37 -17.63 5.07
N ARG A 35 7.38 -18.44 5.47
CA ARG A 35 7.25 -18.93 6.86
C ARG A 35 8.38 -19.86 7.27
N ARG A 36 8.84 -20.72 6.36
CA ARG A 36 9.92 -21.68 6.61
C ARG A 36 11.26 -20.98 6.80
N THR A 37 11.56 -19.99 5.96
CA THR A 37 12.82 -19.23 5.97
C THR A 37 12.81 -18.06 6.95
N LYS A 38 11.62 -17.59 7.36
CA LYS A 38 11.39 -16.35 8.12
C LYS A 38 11.83 -15.09 7.37
N GLU A 39 11.86 -15.17 6.05
CA GLU A 39 12.17 -14.06 5.16
C GLU A 39 11.09 -13.95 4.08
N PRO A 40 10.80 -12.76 3.53
CA PRO A 40 9.87 -12.65 2.42
C PRO A 40 10.35 -13.45 1.20
N ALA A 41 9.45 -14.22 0.58
CA ALA A 41 9.76 -15.05 -0.58
C ALA A 41 9.44 -14.33 -1.90
N LEU A 42 10.32 -14.44 -2.89
CA LEU A 42 10.05 -13.93 -4.23
C LEU A 42 9.11 -14.88 -5.00
N LEU A 43 8.14 -14.31 -5.69
CA LEU A 43 7.22 -15.00 -6.58
C LEU A 43 7.15 -14.27 -7.91
N ASP A 44 7.57 -14.94 -8.98
CA ASP A 44 7.30 -14.50 -10.34
C ASP A 44 6.00 -15.13 -10.85
N HIS A 45 5.04 -14.29 -11.21
CA HIS A 45 3.77 -14.71 -11.79
C HIS A 45 3.40 -13.82 -12.97
N ARG A 46 3.34 -14.42 -14.17
CA ARG A 46 2.92 -13.75 -15.41
C ARG A 46 3.66 -12.43 -15.69
N GLY A 47 4.97 -12.40 -15.40
CA GLY A 47 5.82 -11.23 -15.61
C GLY A 47 5.76 -10.19 -14.49
N VAL A 48 5.00 -10.43 -13.42
CA VAL A 48 5.01 -9.61 -12.20
C VAL A 48 5.81 -10.34 -11.12
N THR A 49 6.84 -9.67 -10.61
CA THR A 49 7.60 -10.13 -9.43
C THR A 49 6.97 -9.56 -8.17
N LEU A 50 6.66 -10.44 -7.23
CA LEU A 50 6.05 -10.12 -5.94
C LEU A 50 6.95 -10.60 -4.82
N THR A 51 7.12 -9.78 -3.81
CA THR A 51 7.72 -10.19 -2.53
C THR A 51 6.60 -10.59 -1.58
N VAL A 52 6.46 -11.88 -1.29
CA VAL A 52 5.37 -12.46 -0.49
C VAL A 52 5.79 -12.55 0.98
N ALA A 53 4.99 -11.95 1.87
CA ALA A 53 5.23 -11.99 3.31
C ALA A 53 4.78 -13.33 3.93
N GLU A 54 5.36 -13.68 5.08
CA GLU A 54 5.00 -14.88 5.87
C GLU A 54 3.53 -14.93 6.31
N THR A 55 2.90 -13.78 6.47
CA THR A 55 1.57 -13.61 7.03
C THR A 55 0.74 -12.65 6.17
N GLY A 56 -0.58 -12.84 6.24
CA GLY A 56 -1.55 -11.96 5.60
C GLY A 56 -1.79 -10.67 6.38
N ALA A 57 -2.99 -10.12 6.24
CA ALA A 57 -3.40 -8.89 6.93
C ALA A 57 -4.82 -8.99 7.49
N ARG A 58 -5.17 -8.05 8.38
CA ARG A 58 -6.53 -7.95 8.95
C ARG A 58 -7.57 -7.75 7.86
N GLY A 59 -8.79 -8.28 8.09
CA GLY A 59 -9.89 -8.18 7.12
C GLY A 59 -10.01 -9.39 6.18
N GLY A 60 -9.42 -10.52 6.54
CA GLY A 60 -9.52 -11.78 5.79
C GLY A 60 -8.52 -11.92 4.64
N TYR A 61 -7.57 -10.99 4.48
CA TYR A 61 -6.51 -11.11 3.48
C TYR A 61 -5.50 -12.17 3.91
N ALA A 62 -5.49 -13.29 3.20
CA ALA A 62 -4.59 -14.40 3.46
C ALA A 62 -3.15 -14.07 3.06
N PHE A 63 -2.97 -13.23 2.03
CA PHE A 63 -1.67 -12.93 1.44
C PHE A 63 -1.39 -11.42 1.49
N ARG A 64 -0.16 -11.06 1.85
CA ARG A 64 0.38 -9.71 1.74
C ARG A 64 1.64 -9.78 0.88
N CYS A 65 1.67 -8.99 -0.19
CA CYS A 65 2.76 -8.98 -1.15
C CYS A 65 3.21 -7.55 -1.43
N GLU A 66 4.42 -7.38 -1.95
CA GLU A 66 4.94 -6.07 -2.38
C GLU A 66 5.46 -6.14 -3.81
N THR A 67 5.23 -5.06 -4.56
CA THR A 67 5.89 -4.75 -5.84
C THR A 67 6.58 -3.38 -5.70
N ASP A 68 7.30 -2.93 -6.74
CA ASP A 68 8.08 -1.67 -6.76
C ASP A 68 7.27 -0.37 -6.61
N GLY A 69 6.00 -0.44 -6.25
CA GLY A 69 5.21 0.76 -5.94
C GLY A 69 3.97 0.55 -5.09
N ALA A 70 3.69 -0.69 -4.69
CA ALA A 70 2.44 -0.99 -4.01
C ALA A 70 2.58 -2.17 -3.06
N ILE A 71 1.80 -2.12 -1.99
CA ILE A 71 1.52 -3.28 -1.15
C ILE A 71 0.18 -3.85 -1.58
N TRP A 72 0.19 -5.13 -1.87
CA TRP A 72 -0.96 -5.89 -2.34
C TRP A 72 -1.46 -6.82 -1.23
N PHE A 73 -2.77 -6.89 -1.09
CA PHE A 73 -3.43 -7.77 -0.14
C PHE A 73 -4.46 -8.59 -0.89
N PHE A 74 -4.35 -9.91 -0.79
CA PHE A 74 -5.23 -10.83 -1.48
C PHE A 74 -5.95 -11.74 -0.49
N LYS A 75 -7.26 -11.87 -0.67
CA LYS A 75 -8.05 -12.94 -0.05
C LYS A 75 -7.89 -14.22 -0.88
N ARG A 76 -8.20 -15.36 -0.27
CA ARG A 76 -8.46 -16.58 -1.05
C ARG A 76 -9.71 -16.35 -1.91
N PRO A 77 -9.76 -16.93 -3.12
CA PRO A 77 -10.94 -16.82 -3.98
C PRO A 77 -12.20 -17.26 -3.23
N ASN A 78 -13.19 -16.38 -3.14
CA ASN A 78 -14.47 -16.65 -2.49
C ASN A 78 -15.62 -16.08 -3.34
N PRO A 79 -16.52 -16.92 -3.88
CA PRO A 79 -17.63 -16.44 -4.70
C PRO A 79 -18.63 -15.55 -3.93
N ASN A 80 -18.66 -15.64 -2.60
CA ASN A 80 -19.56 -14.85 -1.75
C ASN A 80 -18.96 -13.50 -1.30
N ASP A 81 -17.68 -13.25 -1.60
CA ASP A 81 -17.00 -12.01 -1.26
C ASP A 81 -16.28 -11.49 -2.52
N PRO A 82 -16.89 -10.54 -3.26
CA PRO A 82 -16.28 -10.03 -4.46
C PRO A 82 -15.10 -9.11 -4.17
N TRP A 83 -14.89 -8.63 -2.93
CA TRP A 83 -13.80 -7.73 -2.56
C TRP A 83 -12.55 -8.50 -2.16
N GLY A 84 -11.96 -9.17 -3.14
CA GLY A 84 -10.83 -10.09 -2.95
C GLY A 84 -9.46 -9.41 -2.93
N VAL A 85 -9.33 -8.17 -3.41
CA VAL A 85 -8.04 -7.48 -3.53
C VAL A 85 -8.10 -6.12 -2.87
N ARG A 86 -7.04 -5.78 -2.13
CA ARG A 86 -6.77 -4.42 -1.65
C ARG A 86 -5.34 -4.03 -2.02
N VAL A 87 -5.16 -2.78 -2.39
CA VAL A 87 -3.88 -2.22 -2.82
C VAL A 87 -3.63 -0.94 -2.05
N SER A 88 -2.40 -0.76 -1.59
CA SER A 88 -1.91 0.46 -0.97
C SER A 88 -0.73 0.97 -1.81
N LEU A 89 -0.95 2.07 -2.54
CA LEU A 89 0.09 2.72 -3.34
C LEU A 89 1.00 3.54 -2.44
N ARG A 90 2.31 3.40 -2.63
CA ARG A 90 3.31 4.10 -1.80
C ARG A 90 3.45 5.56 -2.21
N SER A 91 3.80 6.41 -1.24
CA SER A 91 4.08 7.84 -1.42
C SER A 91 5.07 8.10 -2.54
N LEU A 92 6.18 7.34 -2.58
CA LEU A 92 7.20 7.48 -3.63
C LEU A 92 6.62 7.27 -5.04
N THR A 93 5.74 6.28 -5.22
CA THR A 93 5.08 6.01 -6.50
C THR A 93 4.17 7.16 -6.91
N LEU A 94 3.41 7.71 -5.96
CA LEU A 94 2.54 8.85 -6.20
C LEU A 94 3.33 10.13 -6.49
N ALA A 95 4.48 10.33 -5.82
CA ALA A 95 5.36 11.47 -6.05
C ALA A 95 6.05 11.41 -7.43
N LEU A 96 6.52 10.23 -7.85
CA LEU A 96 7.21 10.05 -9.13
C LEU A 96 6.29 10.11 -10.34
N TYR A 97 5.08 9.54 -10.23
CA TYR A 97 4.22 9.30 -11.38
C TYR A 97 2.87 10.02 -11.33
N GLY A 98 2.59 10.72 -10.22
CA GLY A 98 1.29 11.30 -9.95
C GLY A 98 0.17 10.26 -9.85
N LEU A 99 -1.06 10.72 -9.64
CA LEU A 99 -2.23 9.83 -9.56
C LEU A 99 -2.46 9.08 -10.89
N GLY A 100 -2.26 9.74 -12.03
CA GLY A 100 -2.49 9.16 -13.35
C GLY A 100 -1.56 8.00 -13.66
N GLY A 101 -0.25 8.16 -13.45
CA GLY A 101 0.72 7.08 -13.67
C GLY A 101 0.58 5.96 -12.65
N ALA A 102 0.31 6.30 -11.38
CA ALA A 102 0.05 5.30 -10.34
C ALA A 102 -1.20 4.47 -10.64
N ARG A 103 -2.25 5.09 -11.18
CA ARG A 103 -3.45 4.41 -11.68
C ARG A 103 -3.13 3.46 -12.84
N GLN A 104 -2.32 3.89 -13.80
CA GLN A 104 -1.93 3.04 -14.94
C GLN A 104 -1.17 1.80 -14.45
N MET A 105 -0.13 1.97 -13.63
CA MET A 105 0.65 0.86 -13.07
C MET A 105 -0.22 -0.13 -12.29
N LEU A 106 -1.18 0.37 -11.52
CA LEU A 106 -2.15 -0.47 -10.79
C LEU A 106 -2.92 -1.38 -11.75
N PHE A 107 -3.51 -0.82 -12.81
CA PHE A 107 -4.32 -1.58 -13.75
C PHE A 107 -3.48 -2.53 -14.60
N ASP A 108 -2.29 -2.11 -15.05
CA ASP A 108 -1.36 -2.97 -15.79
C ASP A 108 -0.92 -4.17 -14.95
N THR A 109 -0.67 -3.95 -13.66
CA THR A 109 -0.32 -5.03 -12.73
C THR A 109 -1.50 -5.98 -12.51
N LEU A 110 -2.71 -5.46 -12.31
CA LEU A 110 -3.93 -6.28 -12.16
C LEU A 110 -4.17 -7.14 -13.41
N GLU A 111 -4.04 -6.55 -14.60
CA GLU A 111 -4.17 -7.26 -15.87
C GLU A 111 -3.11 -8.36 -16.01
N SER A 112 -1.85 -8.05 -15.72
CA SER A 112 -0.73 -9.01 -15.80
C SER A 112 -0.94 -10.19 -14.83
N LEU A 113 -1.45 -9.92 -13.63
CA LEU A 113 -1.82 -10.96 -12.65
C LEU A 113 -3.08 -11.75 -13.04
N GLY A 114 -3.76 -11.38 -14.12
CA GLY A 114 -5.00 -12.02 -14.58
C GLY A 114 -6.21 -11.72 -13.71
N ILE A 115 -6.23 -10.56 -13.05
CA ILE A 115 -7.30 -10.12 -12.16
C ILE A 115 -8.19 -9.14 -12.95
N PRO A 116 -9.38 -9.57 -13.42
CA PRO A 116 -10.26 -8.69 -14.18
C PRO A 116 -10.85 -7.61 -13.27
N VAL A 117 -10.95 -6.37 -13.77
CA VAL A 117 -11.56 -5.25 -13.05
C VAL A 117 -12.82 -4.79 -13.77
N ALA A 118 -13.96 -4.83 -13.08
CA ALA A 118 -15.21 -4.30 -13.60
C ALA A 118 -15.20 -2.76 -13.65
N ALA A 119 -16.01 -2.15 -14.52
CA ALA A 119 -16.08 -0.69 -14.70
C ALA A 119 -16.32 0.12 -13.40
N HIS A 120 -17.02 -0.46 -12.43
CA HIS A 120 -17.25 0.10 -11.09
C HIS A 120 -16.67 -0.79 -9.98
N GLY A 121 -15.69 -1.62 -10.32
CA GLY A 121 -15.08 -2.60 -9.42
C GLY A 121 -13.97 -2.04 -8.55
N VAL A 122 -13.93 -0.73 -8.29
CA VAL A 122 -12.91 -0.09 -7.46
C VAL A 122 -13.57 0.77 -6.40
N SER A 123 -13.14 0.62 -5.16
CA SER A 123 -13.57 1.44 -4.02
C SER A 123 -12.36 2.06 -3.35
N ILE A 124 -12.37 3.38 -3.16
CA ILE A 124 -11.30 4.12 -2.50
C ILE A 124 -11.53 4.07 -1.00
N GLY A 125 -10.58 3.53 -0.25
CA GLY A 125 -10.64 3.41 1.20
C GLY A 125 -9.94 4.55 1.94
N ARG A 126 -8.81 5.03 1.43
CA ARG A 126 -8.06 6.16 2.01
C ARG A 126 -7.35 6.94 0.91
N VAL A 127 -7.31 8.26 1.10
CA VAL A 127 -6.52 9.20 0.29
C VAL A 127 -5.79 10.13 1.24
N ASP A 128 -4.47 10.19 1.11
CA ASP A 128 -3.63 11.13 1.85
C ASP A 128 -3.12 12.19 0.85
N TYR A 129 -3.25 13.47 1.18
CA TYR A 129 -2.81 14.60 0.36
C TYR A 129 -1.86 15.47 1.18
N ALA A 130 -0.65 15.67 0.67
CA ALA A 130 0.41 16.43 1.32
C ALA A 130 0.63 17.78 0.63
N ILE A 131 1.01 18.77 1.42
CA ILE A 131 1.44 20.10 0.95
C ILE A 131 2.74 20.42 1.68
N ASP A 132 3.82 20.53 0.92
CA ASP A 132 5.14 20.92 1.43
C ASP A 132 5.30 22.43 1.33
N ILE A 133 5.66 23.05 2.45
CA ILE A 133 5.68 24.51 2.57
C ILE A 133 7.05 24.99 3.05
N LEU A 134 7.69 25.86 2.26
CA LEU A 134 8.84 26.65 2.70
C LEU A 134 8.36 27.78 3.58
N ALA A 135 8.61 27.67 4.88
CA ALA A 135 8.18 28.65 5.86
C ALA A 135 9.36 29.08 6.75
N PRO A 136 10.26 29.97 6.27
CA PRO A 136 11.36 30.46 7.08
C PRO A 136 10.82 31.13 8.36
N GLY A 137 11.34 30.71 9.51
CA GLY A 137 10.91 31.19 10.82
C GLY A 137 9.67 30.50 11.39
N PHE A 138 9.05 29.56 10.68
CA PHE A 138 8.03 28.69 11.26
C PHE A 138 8.70 27.61 12.11
N VAL A 139 8.26 27.47 13.36
CA VAL A 139 8.71 26.43 14.29
C VAL A 139 7.49 25.64 14.72
N LEU A 140 7.60 24.30 14.66
CA LEU A 140 6.60 23.40 15.22
C LEU A 140 6.77 23.35 16.73
N GLU A 141 5.85 23.98 17.45
CA GLU A 141 5.83 23.98 18.92
C GLU A 141 4.71 23.09 19.44
N ALA A 142 5.08 21.98 20.09
CA ALA A 142 4.13 20.95 20.54
C ALA A 142 3.08 21.49 21.54
N ASP A 143 3.45 22.47 22.34
CA ASP A 143 2.58 23.09 23.35
C ASP A 143 1.48 23.97 22.73
N HIS A 144 1.62 24.34 21.46
CA HIS A 144 0.62 25.09 20.72
C HIS A 144 -0.47 24.21 20.08
N PHE A 145 -0.38 22.88 20.23
CA PHE A 145 -1.43 21.97 19.77
C PHE A 145 -2.55 21.86 20.82
N VAL A 146 -3.70 22.49 20.54
CA VAL A 146 -4.92 22.26 21.31
C VAL A 146 -5.58 20.97 20.82
N THR A 147 -5.53 19.92 21.62
CA THR A 147 -6.15 18.63 21.30
C THR A 147 -7.17 18.23 22.36
N HIS A 148 -8.20 17.49 21.96
CA HIS A 148 -9.19 16.97 22.90
C HIS A 148 -8.51 16.03 23.91
N SER A 149 -8.92 16.05 25.18
CA SER A 149 -8.27 15.31 26.29
C SER A 149 -8.13 13.79 26.09
N ARG A 150 -8.89 13.22 25.15
CA ARG A 150 -8.86 11.79 24.77
C ARG A 150 -7.93 11.49 23.58
N THR A 151 -7.28 12.50 23.02
CA THR A 151 -6.35 12.36 21.89
C THR A 151 -5.03 11.82 22.40
N ARG A 152 -4.54 10.74 21.79
CA ARG A 152 -3.20 10.21 22.11
C ARG A 152 -2.16 10.97 21.30
N ARG A 153 -1.32 11.76 21.96
CA ARG A 153 -0.12 12.37 21.35
C ARG A 153 0.99 11.33 21.32
N LYS A 154 1.63 11.15 20.16
CA LYS A 154 2.85 10.37 20.01
C LYS A 154 3.84 11.23 19.24
N ASP A 155 4.93 11.60 19.89
CA ASP A 155 5.99 12.39 19.27
C ASP A 155 6.85 11.42 18.44
N HIS A 156 7.04 11.70 17.14
CA HIS A 156 7.92 10.91 16.27
C HIS A 156 9.27 11.63 16.15
N PHE A 157 10.25 11.18 16.94
CA PHE A 157 11.63 11.64 16.80
C PHE A 157 12.36 10.73 15.82
N ASP A 158 12.70 11.26 14.64
CA ASP A 158 13.75 10.66 13.81
C ASP A 158 15.09 11.03 14.42
N GLY A 159 15.59 10.16 15.29
CA GLY A 159 16.93 10.31 15.87
C GLY A 159 18.00 10.15 14.80
N MET A 160 18.45 11.24 14.19
CA MET A 160 19.85 11.30 13.74
C MET A 160 20.71 11.40 15.00
N GLN A 161 21.26 10.27 15.45
CA GLN A 161 22.46 10.29 16.29
C GLN A 161 23.59 10.93 15.47
N GLY A 162 23.84 12.21 15.72
CA GLY A 162 25.10 12.84 15.31
C GLY A 162 26.25 12.14 16.02
N TYR A 163 27.27 11.74 15.25
CA TYR A 163 28.57 11.36 15.81
C TYR A 163 29.15 12.57 16.55
N GLY A 164 29.33 12.41 17.86
CA GLY A 164 30.09 13.27 18.75
C GLY A 164 30.69 12.44 19.88
#